data_AF-A0A1R4HWM0-F1
#
_entry.id   AF-A0A1R4HWM0-F1
#
_cell.length_a   1.000
_cell.length_b   1.000
_cell.length_c   1.000
_cell.angle_alpha   90.00
_cell.angle_beta   90.00
_cell.angle_gamma   90.00
#
_symmetry.space_group_name_H-M   'P 1'
#
loop_
_entity.id
_entity.type
_entity.pdbx_description
1 polymer ?
#
loop_
_entity_poly.entity_id
_entity_poly.type
_entity_poly.pdbx_seq_one_letter_code
_entity_poly.pdbx_strand_id
1 'polypeptide(L)'
;MLAIALIAGLSGCGTLNHGRADSEGATRASEEQALIGGDVIAPVTVPASELSGKTVDLVVGQVLRIDTANLDVASYRAAIADPDIAVFAQGYRDDGAEFTPGIAATNVGTTEVTLTHEQGGLEPIRFAVAVTPRG
;
A
#
# COMPACT_ATOMS: atom_id res chain seq x y z
N MET A 1 55.13 -1.25 37.51
CA MET A 1 53.76 -0.73 37.75
C MET A 1 52.77 -1.75 37.19
N LEU A 2 51.88 -2.20 38.06
CA LEU A 2 50.54 -2.74 37.83
C LEU A 2 50.34 -3.92 36.85
N ALA A 3 50.02 -5.07 37.44
CA ALA A 3 49.44 -6.25 36.82
C ALA A 3 47.94 -6.05 36.55
N ILE A 4 47.43 -6.60 35.45
CA ILE A 4 46.00 -6.90 35.28
C ILE A 4 45.89 -8.32 34.73
N ALA A 5 45.30 -9.20 35.54
CA ALA A 5 44.94 -10.56 35.20
C ALA A 5 43.51 -10.59 34.64
N LEU A 6 43.27 -11.33 33.56
CA LEU A 6 41.93 -11.71 33.11
C LEU A 6 41.88 -13.24 32.99
N ILE A 7 40.96 -13.86 33.73
CA ILE A 7 40.82 -15.31 33.86
C ILE A 7 39.85 -15.80 32.78
N ALA A 8 40.30 -16.70 31.91
CA ALA A 8 39.46 -17.42 30.96
C ALA A 8 39.04 -18.76 31.55
N GLY A 9 37.74 -18.95 31.79
CA GLY A 9 37.16 -20.24 32.16
C GLY A 9 36.57 -20.92 30.92
N LEU A 10 37.16 -22.03 30.49
CA LEU A 10 36.54 -22.97 29.56
C LEU A 10 36.31 -24.31 30.27
N SER A 11 35.05 -24.73 30.32
CA SER A 11 34.56 -26.06 30.68
C SER A 11 33.26 -26.25 29.90
N GLY A 12 32.99 -27.33 29.17
CA GLY A 12 33.70 -28.59 29.00
C GLY A 12 33.14 -29.38 27.80
N CYS A 13 33.64 -30.60 27.62
CA CYS A 13 33.34 -31.53 26.52
C CYS A 13 31.97 -32.22 26.66
N GLY A 14 31.37 -32.62 25.52
CA GLY A 14 30.27 -33.57 25.46
C GLY A 14 30.09 -34.16 24.06
N THR A 15 30.41 -35.43 23.92
CA THR A 15 30.47 -36.24 22.69
C THR A 15 29.10 -36.73 22.20
N LEU A 16 29.04 -37.00 20.89
CA LEU A 16 28.01 -37.65 20.06
C LEU A 16 27.04 -38.64 20.74
N ASN A 17 25.76 -38.61 20.33
CA ASN A 17 24.99 -39.83 20.18
C ASN A 17 24.13 -39.81 18.89
N HIS A 18 24.29 -40.89 18.12
CA HIS A 18 23.68 -41.18 16.84
C HIS A 18 22.46 -42.07 17.09
N GLY A 19 21.34 -41.83 16.40
CA GLY A 19 20.35 -42.89 16.15
C GLY A 19 18.92 -42.67 16.63
N ARG A 20 18.09 -42.38 15.62
CA ARG A 20 16.83 -43.06 15.28
C ARG A 20 15.57 -42.78 16.10
N ALA A 21 14.60 -42.26 15.34
CA ALA A 21 13.14 -42.37 15.40
C ALA A 21 12.56 -43.19 16.56
N ASP A 22 11.51 -42.67 17.21
CA ASP A 22 10.16 -43.06 16.84
C ASP A 22 9.14 -42.04 17.35
N SER A 23 8.03 -42.02 16.63
CA SER A 23 6.83 -41.22 16.77
C SER A 23 6.28 -41.09 18.19
N GLU A 24 5.66 -39.94 18.48
CA GLU A 24 4.24 -39.79 18.79
C GLU A 24 4.01 -38.55 19.66
N GLY A 25 3.10 -37.68 19.20
CA GLY A 25 2.36 -36.79 20.09
C GLY A 25 2.95 -35.41 20.34
N ALA A 26 2.63 -34.46 19.46
CA ALA A 26 2.35 -33.09 19.88
C ALA A 26 1.23 -32.51 19.01
N THR A 27 0.01 -32.89 19.36
CA THR A 27 -1.18 -32.10 19.09
C THR A 27 -0.94 -30.65 19.54
N ARG A 28 -1.32 -29.71 18.65
CA ARG A 28 -1.46 -28.26 18.84
C ARG A 28 -0.17 -27.45 18.93
N ALA A 29 0.28 -27.04 17.76
CA ALA A 29 0.40 -25.61 17.49
C ALA A 29 -0.47 -25.32 16.26
N SER A 30 -1.79 -25.29 16.47
CA SER A 30 -2.62 -24.35 15.72
C SER A 30 -2.25 -22.97 16.24
N GLU A 31 -1.04 -22.53 15.90
CA GLU A 31 -0.81 -21.14 15.62
C GLU A 31 -1.69 -20.95 14.38
N GLU A 32 -2.92 -20.42 14.49
CA GLU A 32 -3.12 -18.97 14.42
C GLU A 32 -1.91 -18.33 13.74
N GLN A 33 -1.62 -18.78 12.51
CA GLN A 33 -0.98 -17.96 11.52
C GLN A 33 -1.95 -16.79 11.34
N ALA A 34 -1.89 -15.83 12.27
CA ALA A 34 -2.46 -14.52 12.08
C ALA A 34 -1.95 -14.11 10.71
N LEU A 35 -2.86 -14.08 9.73
CA LEU A 35 -2.50 -13.77 8.36
C LEU A 35 -1.67 -12.49 8.43
N ILE A 36 -0.38 -12.58 8.08
CA ILE A 36 0.47 -11.42 7.87
C ILE A 36 -0.04 -10.80 6.57
N GLY A 37 -1.15 -10.08 6.68
CA GLY A 37 -2.01 -9.77 5.55
C GLY A 37 -3.42 -9.55 6.08
N GLY A 38 -3.63 -8.38 6.69
CA GLY A 38 -4.99 -7.91 6.99
C GLY A 38 -5.83 -7.78 5.71
N ASP A 39 -7.05 -7.30 5.87
CA ASP A 39 -8.01 -7.12 4.79
C ASP A 39 -7.59 -5.94 3.87
N VAL A 40 -6.59 -6.16 3.01
CA VAL A 40 -6.01 -5.19 2.08
C VAL A 40 -6.80 -5.19 0.77
N ILE A 41 -7.28 -4.00 0.37
CA ILE A 41 -7.95 -3.82 -0.93
C ILE A 41 -6.91 -3.39 -1.96
N ALA A 42 -6.82 -4.12 -3.06
CA ALA A 42 -5.97 -3.73 -4.18
C ALA A 42 -6.48 -2.42 -4.82
N PRO A 43 -5.59 -1.46 -5.14
CA PRO A 43 -5.98 -0.26 -5.88
C PRO A 43 -6.49 -0.57 -7.29
N VAL A 44 -7.48 0.21 -7.75
CA VAL A 44 -7.83 0.27 -9.17
C VAL A 44 -6.83 1.17 -9.87
N THR A 45 -6.21 0.74 -10.95
CA THR A 45 -5.27 1.57 -11.72
C THR A 45 -5.93 2.00 -13.01
N VAL A 46 -5.91 3.30 -13.30
CA VAL A 46 -6.40 3.85 -14.57
C VAL A 46 -5.42 4.91 -15.10
N PRO A 47 -5.08 4.90 -16.40
CA PRO A 47 -4.31 5.97 -17.01
C PRO A 47 -5.05 7.31 -16.97
N ALA A 48 -4.34 8.40 -16.67
CA ALA A 48 -4.94 9.74 -16.64
C ALA A 48 -5.65 10.09 -17.97
N SER A 49 -5.06 9.70 -19.10
CA SER A 49 -5.60 9.92 -20.45
C SER A 49 -6.94 9.21 -20.71
N GLU A 50 -7.28 8.20 -19.91
CA GLU A 50 -8.51 7.44 -20.08
C GLU A 50 -9.64 7.88 -19.17
N LEU A 51 -9.40 8.75 -18.19
CA LEU A 51 -10.42 9.10 -17.19
C LEU A 51 -11.53 10.00 -17.75
N SER A 52 -11.26 10.79 -18.79
CA SER A 52 -12.21 11.78 -19.29
C SER A 52 -13.57 11.17 -19.64
N GLY A 53 -14.62 11.64 -18.97
CA GLY A 53 -16.00 11.20 -19.15
C GLY A 53 -16.34 9.84 -18.53
N LYS A 54 -15.41 9.19 -17.83
CA LYS A 54 -15.66 7.90 -17.18
C LYS A 54 -16.32 8.06 -15.82
N THR A 55 -17.01 7.01 -15.40
CA THR A 55 -17.30 6.75 -13.99
C THR A 55 -16.40 5.62 -13.54
N VAL A 56 -15.66 5.82 -12.45
CA VAL A 56 -14.81 4.81 -11.83
C VAL A 56 -15.53 4.26 -10.61
N ASP A 57 -15.87 2.97 -10.66
CA ASP A 57 -16.48 2.26 -9.54
C ASP A 57 -15.42 1.85 -8.52
N LEU A 58 -15.63 2.21 -7.26
CA LEU A 58 -14.78 1.86 -6.12
C LEU A 58 -15.65 1.32 -4.97
N VAL A 59 -15.01 0.60 -4.05
CA VAL A 59 -15.59 0.30 -2.73
C VAL A 59 -14.99 1.21 -1.66
N VAL A 60 -15.71 1.43 -0.56
CA VAL A 60 -15.18 2.18 0.60
C VAL A 60 -13.82 1.61 1.04
N GLY A 61 -12.83 2.49 1.18
CA GLY A 61 -11.44 2.14 1.52
C GLY A 61 -10.55 1.79 0.34
N GLN A 62 -11.08 1.69 -0.88
CA GLN A 62 -10.28 1.48 -2.09
C GLN A 62 -9.69 2.79 -2.59
N VAL A 63 -8.53 2.68 -3.24
CA VAL A 63 -7.86 3.80 -3.90
C VAL A 63 -7.89 3.60 -5.41
N LEU A 64 -8.27 4.64 -6.14
CA LEU A 64 -7.92 4.80 -7.55
C LEU A 64 -6.48 5.32 -7.63
N ARG A 65 -5.57 4.52 -8.15
CA ARG A 65 -4.22 4.92 -8.55
C ARG A 65 -4.27 5.49 -9.96
N ILE A 66 -3.86 6.74 -10.13
CA ILE A 66 -3.83 7.39 -11.44
C ILE A 66 -2.45 7.14 -12.04
N ASP A 67 -2.40 6.41 -13.15
CA ASP A 67 -1.17 6.23 -13.92
C ASP A 67 -0.90 7.49 -14.76
N THR A 68 0.20 8.17 -14.44
CA THR A 68 0.64 9.41 -15.09
C THR A 68 1.55 9.17 -16.28
N ALA A 69 1.78 7.90 -16.64
CA ALA A 69 2.78 7.48 -17.63
C ALA A 69 4.16 8.07 -17.30
N ASN A 70 4.69 8.93 -18.18
CA ASN A 70 5.99 9.59 -17.99
C ASN A 70 5.86 11.07 -17.60
N LEU A 71 4.64 11.53 -17.27
CA LEU A 71 4.41 12.89 -16.79
C LEU A 71 4.75 12.99 -15.30
N ASP A 72 5.13 14.19 -14.87
CA ASP A 72 5.50 14.45 -13.49
C ASP A 72 4.35 14.09 -12.54
N VAL A 73 4.62 13.27 -11.53
CA VAL A 73 3.60 12.86 -10.55
C VAL A 73 3.18 14.03 -9.65
N ALA A 74 4.07 15.01 -9.45
CA ALA A 74 3.87 16.11 -8.50
C ALA A 74 3.09 17.30 -9.08
N SER A 75 2.89 17.36 -10.39
CA SER A 75 2.21 18.44 -11.12
C SER A 75 0.69 18.25 -11.25
N TYR A 76 0.17 17.08 -10.84
CA TYR A 76 -1.27 16.82 -10.83
C TYR A 76 -1.97 17.48 -9.64
N ARG A 77 -3.15 18.04 -9.89
CA ARG A 77 -4.07 18.58 -8.88
C ARG A 77 -5.48 18.05 -9.18
N ALA A 78 -6.29 17.86 -8.15
CA ALA A 78 -7.71 17.55 -8.34
C ALA A 78 -8.61 18.44 -7.48
N ALA A 79 -9.73 18.83 -8.06
CA ALA A 79 -10.88 19.33 -7.33
C ALA A 79 -11.91 18.19 -7.24
N ILE A 80 -12.37 17.88 -6.02
CA ILE A 80 -13.42 16.90 -5.77
C ILE A 80 -14.67 17.67 -5.35
N ALA A 81 -15.79 17.40 -6.01
CA ALA A 81 -17.04 18.11 -5.75
C ALA A 81 -17.58 17.83 -4.33
N ASP A 82 -17.44 16.59 -3.86
CA ASP A 82 -17.82 16.18 -2.51
C ASP A 82 -16.64 15.46 -1.80
N PRO A 83 -15.93 16.15 -0.89
CA PRO A 83 -14.79 15.57 -0.18
C PRO A 83 -15.19 14.56 0.89
N ASP A 84 -16.48 14.44 1.24
CA ASP A 84 -16.94 13.39 2.16
C ASP A 84 -16.94 12.03 1.44
N ILE A 85 -17.15 11.99 0.12
CA ILE A 85 -17.22 10.76 -0.69
C ILE A 85 -15.83 10.30 -1.14
N ALA A 86 -14.95 11.23 -1.52
CA ALA A 86 -13.61 10.90 -1.98
C ALA A 86 -12.59 12.00 -1.67
N VAL A 87 -11.32 11.62 -1.53
CA VAL A 87 -10.20 12.54 -1.22
C VAL A 87 -9.06 12.37 -2.22
N PHE A 88 -8.52 13.48 -2.71
CA PHE A 88 -7.35 13.46 -3.60
C PHE A 88 -6.07 13.30 -2.80
N ALA A 89 -5.26 12.32 -3.19
CA ALA A 89 -3.89 12.15 -2.74
C ALA A 89 -2.93 12.65 -3.82
N GLN A 90 -2.19 13.72 -3.52
CA GLN A 90 -1.21 14.29 -4.45
C GLN A 90 -0.03 13.34 -4.62
N GLY A 91 0.45 13.21 -5.87
CA GLY A 91 1.71 12.53 -6.14
C GLY A 91 2.91 13.36 -5.70
N TYR A 92 4.03 12.70 -5.43
CA TYR A 92 5.28 13.33 -5.03
C TYR A 92 6.47 12.41 -5.28
N ARG A 93 7.68 12.97 -5.16
CA ARG A 93 8.93 12.22 -5.22
C ARG A 93 9.68 12.40 -3.90
N ASP A 94 10.24 11.32 -3.39
CA ASP A 94 11.03 11.32 -2.16
C ASP A 94 12.21 10.35 -2.31
N ASP A 95 13.44 10.80 -2.08
CA ASP A 95 14.68 10.02 -2.17
C ASP A 95 14.80 9.07 -3.39
N GLY A 96 14.32 9.53 -4.55
CA GLY A 96 14.36 8.74 -5.81
C GLY A 96 13.21 7.75 -5.98
N ALA A 97 12.30 7.64 -5.01
CA ALA A 97 11.02 6.95 -5.16
C ALA A 97 9.94 7.90 -5.67
N GLU A 98 9.05 7.39 -6.52
CA GLU A 98 7.91 8.14 -7.06
C GLU A 98 6.60 7.56 -6.53
N PHE A 99 5.74 8.47 -6.06
CA PHE A 99 4.41 8.17 -5.58
C PHE A 99 3.42 8.84 -6.53
N THR A 100 2.63 8.02 -7.24
CA THR A 100 1.64 8.51 -8.20
C THR A 100 0.43 9.11 -7.48
N PRO A 101 -0.22 10.13 -8.05
CA PRO A 101 -1.47 10.66 -7.50
C PRO A 101 -2.60 9.61 -7.49
N GLY A 102 -3.63 9.88 -6.69
CA GLY A 102 -4.80 9.00 -6.61
C GLY A 102 -6.02 9.64 -5.96
N ILE A 103 -7.12 8.89 -5.94
CA ILE A 103 -8.37 9.24 -5.28
C ILE A 103 -8.72 8.13 -4.28
N ALA A 104 -8.84 8.47 -3.00
CA ALA A 104 -9.28 7.55 -1.96
C ALA A 104 -10.81 7.61 -1.80
N ALA A 105 -11.49 6.47 -1.84
CA ALA A 105 -12.93 6.36 -1.61
C ALA A 105 -13.23 6.28 -0.11
N THR A 106 -13.88 7.30 0.44
CA THR A 106 -14.09 7.45 1.89
C THR A 106 -15.49 7.05 2.32
N ASN A 107 -16.53 7.48 1.61
CA ASN A 107 -17.92 7.16 1.91
C ASN A 107 -18.70 6.78 0.66
N VAL A 108 -19.79 6.03 0.85
CA VAL A 108 -20.71 5.63 -0.23
C VAL A 108 -21.35 6.86 -0.86
N GLY A 109 -21.40 6.89 -2.19
CA GLY A 109 -21.99 8.00 -2.94
C GLY A 109 -21.37 8.14 -4.33
N THR A 110 -21.65 9.26 -4.99
CA THR A 110 -21.02 9.62 -6.26
C THR A 110 -20.54 11.06 -6.22
N THR A 111 -19.30 11.31 -6.63
CA THR A 111 -18.73 12.66 -6.73
C THR A 111 -18.05 12.86 -8.08
N GLU A 112 -18.17 14.08 -8.62
CA GLU A 112 -17.37 14.53 -9.75
C GLU A 112 -15.95 14.90 -9.31
N VAL A 113 -14.99 14.64 -10.19
CA VAL A 113 -13.58 14.97 -10.03
C VAL A 113 -13.11 15.73 -11.27
N THR A 114 -12.46 16.87 -11.05
CA THR A 114 -11.74 17.60 -12.09
C THR A 114 -10.25 17.52 -11.82
N LEU A 115 -9.53 16.77 -12.65
CA LEU A 115 -8.09 16.58 -12.58
C LEU A 115 -7.39 17.53 -13.56
N THR A 116 -6.39 18.27 -13.08
CA THR A 116 -5.56 19.19 -13.86
C THR A 116 -4.08 18.86 -13.70
N HIS A 117 -3.27 19.36 -14.64
CA HIS A 117 -1.83 19.12 -14.68
C HIS A 117 -1.10 20.37 -15.15
N GLU A 118 -0.03 20.76 -14.44
CA GLU A 118 0.68 22.03 -14.67
C GLU A 118 1.54 22.05 -15.94
N GLN A 119 1.99 20.90 -16.46
CA GLN A 119 2.85 20.89 -17.67
C GLN A 119 2.06 21.07 -18.99
N GLY A 120 0.78 21.44 -18.92
CA GLY A 120 -0.04 21.84 -20.07
C GLY A 120 -0.42 20.72 -21.04
N GLY A 121 -1.31 21.04 -22.00
CA GLY A 121 -1.61 20.21 -23.17
C GLY A 121 -2.88 19.33 -23.10
N LEU A 122 -3.50 19.21 -21.93
CA LEU A 122 -4.78 18.49 -21.78
C LEU A 122 -5.82 19.44 -21.17
N GLU A 123 -6.99 19.51 -21.80
CA GLU A 123 -8.19 20.04 -21.16
C GLU A 123 -8.38 19.39 -19.78
N PRO A 124 -8.94 20.11 -18.79
CA PRO A 124 -9.26 19.51 -17.50
C PRO A 124 -10.00 18.18 -17.66
N ILE A 125 -9.44 17.12 -17.08
CA ILE A 125 -9.99 15.78 -17.17
C ILE A 125 -11.12 15.68 -16.15
N ARG A 126 -12.36 15.52 -16.63
CA ARG A 126 -13.56 15.40 -15.79
C ARG A 126 -14.04 13.97 -15.78
N PHE A 127 -14.28 13.42 -14.60
CA PHE A 127 -14.78 12.05 -14.40
C PHE A 127 -15.52 11.93 -13.07
N ALA A 128 -16.35 10.91 -12.94
CA ALA A 128 -17.05 10.60 -11.71
C ALA A 128 -16.38 9.44 -10.96
N VAL A 129 -16.49 9.46 -9.64
CA VAL A 129 -16.19 8.32 -8.77
C VAL A 129 -17.49 7.87 -8.12
N ALA A 130 -17.85 6.61 -8.32
CA ALA A 130 -19.00 5.98 -7.68
C ALA A 130 -18.49 5.00 -6.62
N VAL A 131 -18.84 5.24 -5.35
CA VAL A 131 -18.39 4.47 -4.20
C VAL A 131 -19.54 3.63 -3.67
N THR A 132 -19.29 2.34 -3.51
CA THR A 132 -20.23 1.36 -2.94
C THR A 132 -19.70 0.79 -1.61
N PRO A 133 -20.56 0.19 -0.77
CA PRO A 133 -20.11 -0.48 0.45
C PRO A 133 -19.08 -1.57 0.15
N ARG A 134 -18.16 -1.78 1.09
CA ARG A 134 -17.30 -2.97 1.08
C ARG A 134 -18.17 -4.21 1.37
N GLY A 135 -18.04 -5.24 0.54
CA GLY A 135 -18.75 -6.52 0.68
C GLY A 135 -18.17 -7.42 1.75
#